data_AF-A0A2V8R7C4-F1
#
_entry.id   AF-A0A2V8R7C4-F1
#
_cell.length_a   1.000
_cell.length_b   1.000
_cell.length_c   1.000
_cell.angle_alpha   90.00
_cell.angle_beta   90.00
_cell.angle_gamma   90.00
#
_symmetry.space_group_name_H-M   'P 1'
#
loop_
_entity.id
_entity.type
_entity.pdbx_description
1 polymer ?
#
loop_
_entity_poly.entity_id
_entity_poly.type
_entity_poly.pdbx_seq_one_letter_code
_entity_poly.pdbx_strand_id
1 'polypeptide(L)'
;MTDETSEPKSGFKTVLVFSMLFAVLGAVVVLAYYATFSRPVTTVILIRHAEKIIDPNNSHPDLSPAGQARAHELARMFGDSGINAIYATQYKRT
;
A
#
# COMPACT_ATOMS: atom_id res chain seq x y z
N MET A 1 28.25 -38.82 60.67
CA MET A 1 26.90 -39.09 60.15
C MET A 1 26.18 -37.75 60.11
N THR A 2 26.57 -36.85 59.20
CA THR A 2 25.92 -36.61 57.90
C THR A 2 24.43 -36.31 58.02
N ASP A 3 24.06 -35.04 57.90
CA ASP A 3 22.99 -34.69 56.97
C ASP A 3 23.11 -33.20 56.56
N GLU A 4 23.57 -32.96 55.34
CA GLU A 4 23.48 -31.65 54.71
C GLU A 4 22.14 -31.57 53.98
N THR A 5 21.17 -30.92 54.61
CA THR A 5 19.89 -30.58 53.99
C THR A 5 20.12 -29.49 52.93
N SER A 6 20.15 -29.91 51.67
CA SER A 6 20.31 -29.04 50.50
C SER A 6 18.97 -28.45 50.06
N GLU A 7 18.95 -27.13 49.83
CA GLU A 7 17.78 -26.31 49.47
C GLU A 7 17.07 -26.72 48.15
N PRO A 8 15.76 -26.44 48.03
CA PRO A 8 15.00 -26.70 46.81
C PRO A 8 15.28 -25.65 45.72
N LYS A 9 16.26 -25.92 44.85
CA LYS A 9 16.64 -25.10 43.66
C LYS A 9 15.62 -25.08 42.49
N SER A 10 14.33 -25.37 42.72
CA SER A 10 13.33 -25.57 41.62
C SER A 10 12.47 -24.34 41.29
N GLY A 11 12.17 -23.46 42.26
CA GLY A 11 11.31 -22.29 42.05
C GLY A 11 11.92 -21.27 41.08
N PHE A 12 13.22 -21.03 41.19
CA PHE A 12 13.93 -20.03 40.38
C PHE A 12 13.97 -20.39 38.89
N LYS A 13 14.20 -21.67 38.56
CA LYS A 13 14.19 -22.15 37.17
C LYS A 13 12.82 -22.00 36.53
N THR A 14 11.77 -22.29 37.30
CA THR A 14 10.38 -22.22 36.84
C THR A 14 9.98 -20.77 36.51
N VAL A 15 10.30 -19.82 37.41
CA VAL A 15 10.07 -18.37 37.16
C VAL A 15 10.86 -17.89 35.95
N LEU A 16 12.10 -18.32 35.79
CA LEU A 16 12.95 -17.94 34.65
C LEU A 16 12.40 -18.47 33.32
N VAL A 17 11.91 -19.71 33.29
CA VAL A 17 11.25 -20.30 32.11
C VAL A 17 9.96 -19.55 31.76
N PHE A 18 9.11 -19.23 32.74
CA PHE A 18 7.88 -18.47 32.49
C PHE A 18 8.18 -17.04 32.00
N SER A 19 9.19 -16.37 32.59
CA SER A 19 9.65 -15.06 32.11
C SER A 19 10.18 -15.11 30.69
N MET A 20 10.96 -16.14 30.35
CA MET A 20 11.47 -16.32 28.99
C MET A 20 10.34 -16.61 28.01
N LEU A 21 9.37 -17.46 28.37
CA LEU A 21 8.22 -17.76 27.54
C LEU A 21 7.34 -16.53 27.31
N PHE A 22 7.16 -15.69 28.33
CA PHE A 22 6.45 -14.43 28.22
C PHE A 22 7.19 -13.43 27.33
N ALA A 23 8.51 -13.33 27.45
CA ALA A 23 9.33 -12.49 26.58
C ALA A 23 9.27 -12.95 25.12
N VAL A 24 9.32 -14.27 24.87
CA VAL A 24 9.17 -14.85 23.53
C VAL A 24 7.78 -14.58 22.97
N LEU A 25 6.73 -14.77 23.78
CA LEU A 25 5.36 -14.47 23.35
C LEU A 25 5.21 -12.97 23.01
N GLY A 26 5.73 -12.08 23.84
CA GLY A 26 5.75 -10.65 23.58
C GLY A 26 6.48 -10.30 22.28
N ALA A 27 7.65 -10.90 22.04
CA ALA A 27 8.40 -10.72 20.79
C ALA A 27 7.63 -11.22 19.57
N VAL A 28 6.95 -12.37 19.67
CA VAL A 28 6.09 -12.92 18.61
C VAL A 28 4.93 -11.96 18.30
N VAL A 29 4.27 -11.42 19.31
CA VAL A 29 3.16 -10.46 19.12
C VAL A 29 3.66 -9.18 18.44
N VAL A 30 4.81 -8.64 18.87
CA VAL A 30 5.41 -7.45 18.26
C VAL A 30 5.80 -7.70 16.80
N LEU A 31 6.46 -8.82 16.51
CA LEU A 31 6.82 -9.20 15.14
C LEU A 31 5.58 -9.39 14.25
N ALA A 32 4.53 -10.04 14.76
CA ALA A 32 3.28 -10.24 14.03
C ALA A 32 2.59 -8.92 13.69
N TYR A 33 2.60 -7.95 14.61
CA TYR A 33 2.07 -6.61 14.37
C TYR A 33 2.77 -5.92 13.18
N TYR A 34 4.11 -5.93 13.16
CA TYR A 34 4.87 -5.33 12.06
C TYR A 34 4.77 -6.10 10.74
N ALA A 35 4.64 -7.44 10.79
CA ALA A 35 4.49 -8.26 9.60
C ALA A 35 3.11 -8.11 8.93
N THR A 36 2.06 -7.82 9.71
CA THR A 36 0.68 -7.75 9.21
C THR A 36 0.30 -6.35 8.73
N PHE A 37 1.02 -5.31 9.15
CA PHE A 37 0.73 -3.93 8.76
C PHE A 37 1.19 -3.63 7.32
N SER A 38 0.42 -4.08 6.32
CA SER A 38 0.58 -3.64 4.94
C SER A 38 0.03 -2.22 4.78
N ARG A 39 0.86 -1.27 4.34
CA ARG A 39 0.39 0.07 3.97
C ARG A 39 -0.21 0.00 2.55
N PRO A 40 -1.48 0.36 2.33
CA PRO A 40 -2.02 0.42 0.97
C PRO A 40 -1.21 1.45 0.17
N VAL A 41 -0.72 1.03 -1.00
CA VAL A 41 -0.01 1.92 -1.92
C VAL A 41 -1.03 2.50 -2.89
N THR A 42 -1.07 3.83 -2.98
CA THR A 42 -1.87 4.53 -3.99
C THR A 42 -1.01 4.83 -5.20
N THR A 43 -1.35 4.25 -6.35
CA THR A 43 -0.71 4.56 -7.62
C THR A 43 -1.46 5.70 -8.32
N VAL A 44 -0.76 6.78 -8.64
CA VAL A 44 -1.31 7.92 -9.38
C VAL A 44 -0.71 7.94 -10.78
N ILE A 45 -1.57 7.89 -11.78
CA ILE A 45 -1.18 7.96 -13.20
C ILE A 45 -1.52 9.36 -13.71
N LEU A 46 -0.50 10.19 -13.91
CA LEU A 46 -0.68 11.54 -14.44
C LEU A 46 -0.64 11.52 -15.96
N ILE A 47 -1.77 11.87 -16.58
CA ILE A 47 -1.93 11.91 -18.03
C ILE A 47 -2.08 13.35 -18.50
N ARG A 48 -1.30 13.74 -19.52
CA ARG A 48 -1.55 14.99 -20.26
C ARG A 48 -2.73 14.80 -21.21
N HIS A 49 -3.59 15.81 -21.27
CA HIS A 49 -4.71 15.93 -22.23
C HIS A 49 -4.33 15.47 -23.66
N ALA A 50 -5.31 14.94 -24.39
CA ALA A 50 -5.13 14.51 -25.78
C ALA A 50 -4.84 15.68 -26.73
N GLU A 51 -4.30 15.41 -27.93
CA GLU A 51 -4.04 16.44 -28.95
C GLU A 51 -5.35 17.17 -29.29
N LYS A 52 -5.32 18.51 -29.21
CA LYS A 52 -6.46 19.37 -29.49
C LYS A 52 -6.34 20.01 -30.86
N ILE A 53 -7.46 20.44 -31.43
CA ILE A 53 -7.46 21.34 -32.59
C ILE A 53 -6.81 22.67 -32.17
N ILE A 54 -5.95 23.21 -33.04
CA ILE A 54 -5.34 24.52 -32.83
C ILE A 54 -6.27 25.57 -33.44
N ASP A 55 -7.08 26.19 -32.58
CA ASP A 55 -7.97 27.28 -32.93
C ASP A 55 -7.70 28.47 -31.99
N PRO A 56 -7.11 29.58 -32.50
CA PRO A 56 -6.83 30.78 -31.71
C PRO A 56 -8.09 31.45 -31.12
N ASN A 57 -9.25 31.23 -31.71
CA ASN A 57 -10.51 31.87 -31.33
C ASN A 57 -11.36 31.01 -30.38
N ASN A 58 -10.92 29.79 -30.07
CA ASN A 58 -11.65 28.86 -29.21
C ASN A 58 -10.81 28.46 -27.99
N SER A 59 -11.28 28.86 -26.81
CA SER A 59 -10.65 28.52 -25.53
C SER A 59 -10.86 27.05 -25.11
N HIS A 60 -11.86 26.38 -25.67
CA HIS A 60 -12.21 24.98 -25.42
C HIS A 60 -12.32 24.18 -26.73
N PRO A 61 -11.22 24.07 -27.51
CA PRO A 61 -11.25 23.34 -28.76
C PRO A 61 -11.39 21.84 -28.49
N ASP A 62 -12.07 21.16 -29.42
CA ASP A 62 -12.24 19.72 -29.39
C ASP A 62 -10.90 19.00 -29.70
N LEU A 63 -10.89 17.69 -29.48
CA LEU A 63 -9.73 16.85 -29.83
C LEU A 63 -9.54 16.78 -31.35
N SER A 64 -8.28 16.78 -31.78
CA SER A 64 -7.95 16.45 -33.16
C SER A 64 -8.18 14.94 -33.41
N PRO A 65 -8.25 14.49 -34.68
CA PRO A 65 -8.37 13.05 -34.97
C PRO A 65 -7.25 12.21 -34.33
N ALA A 66 -6.02 12.73 -34.30
CA ALA A 66 -4.91 12.09 -33.60
C ALA A 66 -5.13 12.04 -32.07
N GLY A 67 -5.69 13.10 -31.50
CA GLY A 67 -6.05 13.14 -30.08
C GLY A 67 -7.16 12.16 -29.72
N GLN A 68 -8.17 12.01 -30.58
CA GLN A 68 -9.21 11.00 -30.40
C GLN A 68 -8.63 9.58 -30.44
N ALA A 69 -7.75 9.30 -31.41
CA ALA A 69 -7.07 8.00 -31.48
C ALA A 69 -6.24 7.72 -30.21
N ARG A 70 -5.50 8.71 -29.69
CA ARG A 70 -4.77 8.56 -28.43
C ARG A 70 -5.70 8.34 -27.24
N ALA A 71 -6.82 9.05 -27.17
CA ALA A 71 -7.81 8.87 -26.09
C ALA A 71 -8.41 7.45 -26.11
N HIS A 72 -8.71 6.91 -27.29
CA HIS A 72 -9.16 5.52 -27.43
C HIS A 72 -8.11 4.50 -27.02
N GLU A 73 -6.84 4.73 -27.35
CA GLU A 73 -5.76 3.84 -26.93
C GLU A 73 -5.56 3.86 -25.40
N LEU A 74 -5.65 5.03 -24.77
CA LEU A 74 -5.61 5.13 -23.31
C LEU A 74 -6.78 4.37 -22.66
N ALA A 75 -7.99 4.49 -23.22
CA ALA A 75 -9.14 3.74 -22.75
C ALA A 75 -8.93 2.22 -22.90
N ARG A 76 -8.31 1.77 -24.01
CA ARG A 76 -7.94 0.37 -24.23
C ARG A 76 -6.91 -0.13 -23.22
N MET A 77 -5.89 0.67 -22.91
CA MET A 77 -4.82 0.32 -21.98
C MET A 77 -5.28 0.23 -20.52
N PHE A 78 -6.15 1.15 -20.10
CA PHE A 78 -6.56 1.28 -18.69
C PHE A 78 -7.95 0.72 -18.40
N GLY A 79 -8.72 0.30 -19.42
CA GLY A 79 -10.09 -0.19 -19.26
C GLY A 79 -10.21 -1.32 -18.23
N ASP A 80 -9.24 -2.23 -18.21
CA ASP A 80 -9.21 -3.38 -17.30
C ASP A 80 -8.18 -3.24 -16.16
N SER A 81 -7.58 -2.06 -15.97
CA SER A 81 -6.50 -1.88 -14.99
C SER A 81 -6.97 -1.66 -13.55
N GLY A 82 -8.28 -1.76 -13.29
CA GLY A 82 -8.85 -1.60 -11.93
C GLY A 82 -8.77 -0.17 -11.38
N ILE A 83 -8.86 0.85 -12.24
CA ILE A 83 -8.83 2.26 -11.81
C ILE A 83 -9.94 2.54 -10.80
N ASN A 84 -9.58 3.01 -9.60
CA ASN A 84 -10.53 3.30 -8.54
C ASN A 84 -11.24 4.65 -8.73
N ALA A 85 -10.58 5.63 -9.36
CA ALA A 85 -11.12 6.97 -9.59
C ALA A 85 -10.44 7.65 -10.77
N ILE A 86 -11.18 8.51 -11.47
CA ILE A 86 -10.70 9.36 -12.56
C ILE A 86 -10.93 10.82 -12.18
N TYR A 87 -9.90 11.64 -12.31
CA TYR A 87 -9.95 13.09 -12.07
C TYR A 87 -9.55 13.82 -13.35
N ALA A 88 -10.41 14.72 -13.82
CA ALA A 88 -10.19 15.52 -15.01
C ALA A 88 -10.61 16.97 -14.74
N THR A 89 -10.08 17.89 -15.56
CA THR A 89 -10.53 19.28 -15.55
C THR A 89 -11.84 19.43 -16.33
N GLN A 90 -12.53 20.56 -16.19
CA GLN A 90 -13.75 20.86 -16.95
C GLN A 90 -13.52 21.14 -18.45
N TYR A 91 -12.29 21.00 -18.95
CA TYR A 91 -11.96 21.27 -20.34
C TYR A 91 -12.20 20.04 -21.21
N LYS A 92 -12.83 20.22 -22.38
CA LYS A 92 -13.12 19.16 -23.36
C LYS A 92 -11.93 18.28 -23.80
N ARG A 93 -10.70 18.77 -23.62
CA ARG A 93 -9.47 18.09 -24.03
C ARG A 93 -9.01 17.01 -23.04
N THR A 94 -9.55 17.00 -21.82
CA THR A 94 -9.20 16.06 -20.75
C THR A 94 -10.27 15.01 -20.54
#